data_AF-A0A845BJW7-F1
#
_entry.id   AF-A0A845BJW7-F1
#
_cell.length_a   1.000
_cell.length_b   1.000
_cell.length_c   1.000
_cell.angle_alpha   90.00
_cell.angle_beta   90.00
_cell.angle_gamma   90.00
#
_symmetry.space_group_name_H-M   'P 1'
#
loop_
_entity.id
_entity.type
_entity.pdbx_description
1 polymer ?
#
loop_
_entity_poly.entity_id
_entity_poly.type
_entity_poly.pdbx_seq_one_letter_code
_entity_poly.pdbx_strand_id
1 'polypeptide(L)'
;MQKQRPKHLDLGKIRLPVPGIVSILHRVSGVALFFSLPLLMYLFAGTLSSAQDFDTFRAIIAYPLMKLVLIGFLWAYLHHFCAGIRFLFLDVHKGLELETARATAKLVLIVSLVLTAILGFLLW
;
A
#
# COMPACT_ATOMS: atom_id res chain seq x y z
N MET A 1 -29.11 -31.04 18.50
CA MET A 1 -28.21 -30.11 17.77
C MET A 1 -28.87 -28.73 17.74
N GLN A 2 -28.19 -27.67 18.18
CA GLN A 2 -28.73 -26.31 18.05
C GLN A 2 -28.85 -25.93 16.56
N LYS A 3 -29.99 -25.37 16.16
CA LYS A 3 -30.20 -24.85 14.80
C LYS A 3 -29.29 -23.64 14.57
N GLN A 4 -28.37 -23.74 13.62
CA GLN A 4 -27.48 -22.65 13.26
C GLN A 4 -28.27 -21.58 12.48
N ARG A 5 -28.20 -20.32 12.93
CA ARG A 5 -28.93 -19.22 12.29
C ARG A 5 -28.24 -18.79 10.98
N PRO A 6 -29.01 -18.43 9.94
CA PRO A 6 -28.42 -17.93 8.70
C PRO A 6 -27.69 -16.59 8.94
N LYS A 7 -26.61 -16.36 8.19
CA LYS A 7 -25.81 -15.13 8.22
C LYS A 7 -25.84 -14.45 6.86
N HIS A 8 -26.06 -13.14 6.82
CA HIS A 8 -26.05 -12.35 5.60
C HIS A 8 -24.64 -11.74 5.36
N LEU A 9 -23.69 -12.58 4.93
CA LEU A 9 -22.28 -12.19 4.69
C LEU A 9 -21.84 -12.57 3.28
N ASP A 10 -22.66 -12.22 2.30
CA ASP A 10 -22.30 -12.35 0.88
C ASP A 10 -21.58 -11.06 0.44
N LEU A 11 -20.25 -11.10 0.40
CA LEU A 11 -19.43 -9.93 0.08
C LEU A 11 -19.65 -9.41 -1.35
N GLY A 12 -20.09 -10.27 -2.28
CA GLY A 12 -20.40 -9.85 -3.65
C GLY A 12 -21.67 -8.99 -3.74
N LYS A 13 -22.56 -9.09 -2.75
CA LYS A 13 -23.80 -8.29 -2.68
C LYS A 13 -23.63 -7.00 -1.87
N ILE A 14 -22.60 -6.91 -1.03
CA ILE A 14 -22.35 -5.75 -0.17
C ILE A 14 -21.57 -4.69 -0.95
N ARG A 15 -22.15 -3.50 -1.11
CA ARG A 15 -21.48 -2.37 -1.75
C ARG A 15 -20.72 -1.54 -0.72
N LEU A 16 -19.39 -1.60 -0.76
CA LEU A 16 -18.55 -0.79 0.11
C LEU A 16 -18.43 0.65 -0.40
N PRO A 17 -18.56 1.67 0.47
CA PRO A 17 -18.21 3.03 0.12
C PRO A 17 -16.68 3.19 0.02
N VAL A 18 -16.21 4.24 -0.68
CA VAL A 18 -14.77 4.49 -0.90
C VAL A 18 -13.92 4.46 0.40
N PRO A 19 -14.35 5.02 1.54
CA PRO A 19 -13.60 4.89 2.79
C PRO A 19 -13.40 3.44 3.26
N GLY A 20 -14.39 2.57 3.00
CA GLY A 20 -14.30 1.14 3.30
C GLY A 20 -13.25 0.44 2.43
N ILE A 21 -13.19 0.78 1.13
CA ILE A 21 -12.16 0.29 0.22
C ILE A 21 -10.76 0.74 0.69
N VAL A 22 -10.59 2.03 1.00
CA VAL A 22 -9.32 2.58 1.51
C VAL A 22 -8.87 1.88 2.79
N SER A 23 -9.80 1.56 3.70
CA SER A 23 -9.48 0.80 4.93
C SER A 23 -8.97 -0.62 4.62
N ILE A 24 -9.61 -1.34 3.70
CA ILE A 24 -9.15 -2.67 3.28
C ILE A 24 -7.76 -2.56 2.64
N LEU A 25 -7.59 -1.64 1.70
CA LEU A 25 -6.31 -1.44 1.01
C LEU A 25 -5.20 -1.05 1.98
N HIS A 26 -5.47 -0.25 3.02
CA HIS A 26 -4.47 0.10 4.05
C HIS A 26 -4.01 -1.14 4.85
N ARG A 27 -4.92 -2.06 5.17
CA ARG A 27 -4.58 -3.32 5.86
C ARG A 27 -3.76 -4.22 4.95
N VAL A 28 -4.22 -4.43 3.71
CA VAL A 28 -3.51 -5.25 2.73
C VAL A 28 -2.12 -4.69 2.43
N SER A 29 -1.99 -3.37 2.27
CA SER A 29 -0.70 -2.74 2.04
C SER A 29 0.23 -2.88 3.25
N GLY A 30 -0.28 -2.79 4.48
CA GLY A 30 0.51 -3.05 5.68
C GLY A 30 1.09 -4.47 5.73
N VAL A 31 0.27 -5.47 5.38
CA VAL A 31 0.72 -6.87 5.27
C VAL A 31 1.75 -7.03 4.16
N ALA A 32 1.51 -6.45 2.98
CA ALA A 32 2.44 -6.49 1.86
C ALA A 32 3.80 -5.86 2.23
N LEU A 33 3.80 -4.73 2.94
CA LEU A 33 5.02 -4.07 3.40
C LEU A 33 5.78 -4.92 4.40
N PHE A 34 5.10 -5.53 5.38
CA PHE A 34 5.74 -6.43 6.33
C PHE A 34 6.48 -7.58 5.63
N PHE A 35 5.83 -8.23 4.66
CA PHE A 35 6.45 -9.30 3.88
C PHE A 35 7.48 -8.82 2.86
N SER A 36 7.48 -7.53 2.49
CA SER A 36 8.52 -6.95 1.63
C SER A 36 9.85 -6.74 2.37
N LEU A 37 9.84 -6.63 3.69
CA LEU A 37 11.03 -6.27 4.49
C LEU A 37 12.24 -7.19 4.23
N PRO A 38 12.12 -8.54 4.22
CA PRO A 38 13.28 -9.40 3.96
C PRO A 38 13.92 -9.13 2.60
N LEU A 39 13.11 -8.90 1.56
CA LEU A 39 13.60 -8.59 0.23
C LEU A 39 14.25 -7.22 0.17
N LEU A 40 13.62 -6.19 0.74
CA LEU A 40 14.18 -4.84 0.77
C LEU A 40 15.49 -4.79 1.58
N MET A 41 15.57 -5.51 2.69
CA MET A 41 16.81 -5.65 3.48
C MET A 41 17.90 -6.39 2.71
N TYR A 42 17.55 -7.45 1.98
CA TYR A 42 18.50 -8.15 1.12
C TYR A 42 19.06 -7.23 0.03
N LEU A 43 18.20 -6.48 -0.68
CA LEU A 43 18.64 -5.52 -1.69
C LEU A 43 19.50 -4.39 -1.07
N PHE A 44 19.10 -3.90 0.09
CA PHE A 44 19.83 -2.85 0.80
C PHE A 44 21.22 -3.31 1.25
N ALA A 45 21.38 -4.54 1.73
CA ALA A 45 22.67 -5.09 2.11
C ALA A 45 23.67 -5.09 0.94
N GLY A 46 23.21 -5.36 -0.28
CA GLY A 46 24.03 -5.27 -1.49
C GLY A 46 24.58 -3.86 -1.75
N THR A 47 23.89 -2.82 -1.31
CA THR A 47 24.34 -1.42 -1.47
C THR A 47 25.46 -1.00 -0.51
N LEU A 48 25.66 -1.76 0.57
CA LEU A 48 26.63 -1.46 1.64
C LEU A 48 27.84 -2.40 1.64
N SER A 49 27.87 -3.38 0.74
CA SER A 49 28.88 -4.43 0.71
C SER A 49 30.09 -3.99 -0.13
N SER A 50 30.50 -4.75 -1.14
CA SER A 50 31.57 -4.35 -2.05
C SER A 50 31.05 -3.65 -3.32
N ALA A 51 31.95 -3.01 -4.09
CA ALA A 51 31.60 -2.45 -5.41
C ALA A 51 31.06 -3.53 -6.37
N GLN A 52 31.61 -4.75 -6.30
CA GLN A 52 31.15 -5.89 -7.10
C GLN A 52 29.73 -6.32 -6.71
N ASP A 53 29.42 -6.33 -5.42
CA ASP A 53 28.07 -6.63 -4.94
C ASP A 53 27.09 -5.53 -5.39
N PHE A 54 27.47 -4.26 -5.25
CA PHE A 54 26.64 -3.15 -5.72
C PHE A 54 26.26 -3.31 -7.20
N ASP A 55 27.22 -3.62 -8.07
CA ASP A 55 26.96 -3.83 -9.51
C ASP A 55 26.05 -5.04 -9.76
N THR A 56 26.23 -6.12 -8.99
CA THR A 56 25.37 -7.31 -9.08
C THR A 56 23.92 -6.99 -8.70
N PHE A 57 23.70 -6.29 -7.59
CA PHE A 57 22.37 -5.90 -7.13
C PHE A 57 21.73 -4.84 -8.04
N ARG A 58 22.54 -3.93 -8.59
CA ARG A 58 22.10 -2.98 -9.62
C ARG A 58 21.57 -3.71 -10.85
N ALA A 59 22.22 -4.78 -11.29
CA ALA A 59 21.74 -5.60 -12.41
C ALA A 59 20.43 -6.34 -12.08
N ILE A 60 20.25 -6.82 -10.84
CA ILE A 60 19.00 -7.43 -10.38
C ILE A 60 17.85 -6.41 -10.42
N ILE A 61 18.06 -5.21 -9.87
CA ILE A 61 17.06 -4.13 -9.87
C ILE A 61 16.75 -3.64 -11.28
N ALA A 62 17.73 -3.66 -12.20
CA ALA A 62 17.52 -3.28 -13.59
C ALA A 62 16.54 -4.21 -14.33
N TYR A 63 16.31 -5.43 -13.85
CA TYR A 63 15.39 -6.36 -14.48
C TYR A 63 13.94 -5.83 -14.41
N PRO A 64 13.20 -5.78 -15.54
CA PRO A 64 11.88 -5.16 -15.58
C PRO A 64 10.88 -5.75 -14.57
N LEU A 65 10.89 -7.07 -14.37
CA LEU A 65 10.02 -7.71 -13.38
C LEU A 65 10.34 -7.25 -11.95
N MET A 66 11.62 -7.05 -11.64
CA MET A 66 12.03 -6.55 -10.34
C MET A 66 11.58 -5.10 -10.14
N LYS A 67 11.70 -4.25 -11.17
CA LYS A 67 11.14 -2.89 -11.13
C LYS A 67 9.63 -2.91 -10.89
N LEU A 68 8.88 -3.80 -11.54
CA LEU A 68 7.43 -3.92 -11.30
C LEU A 68 7.10 -4.32 -9.86
N VAL A 69 7.85 -5.27 -9.29
CA VAL A 69 7.70 -5.64 -7.87
C VAL A 69 7.98 -4.44 -6.96
N LEU A 70 9.07 -3.71 -7.21
CA LEU A 70 9.43 -2.51 -6.46
C LEU A 70 8.41 -1.38 -6.61
N ILE A 71 7.82 -1.17 -7.79
CA ILE A 71 6.70 -0.23 -8.00
C ILE A 71 5.47 -0.67 -7.18
N GLY A 72 5.19 -1.98 -7.11
CA GLY A 72 4.13 -2.52 -6.28
C GLY A 72 4.33 -2.21 -4.79
N PHE A 73 5.55 -2.40 -4.27
CA PHE A 73 5.88 -2.05 -2.88
C PHE A 73 5.90 -0.54 -2.64
N LEU A 74 6.38 0.24 -3.62
CA LEU A 74 6.33 1.69 -3.58
C LEU A 74 4.88 2.19 -3.47
N TRP A 75 3.97 1.66 -4.28
CA TRP A 75 2.55 1.97 -4.17
C TRP A 75 1.98 1.54 -2.82
N ALA A 76 2.30 0.32 -2.35
CA ALA A 76 1.84 -0.17 -1.06
C ALA A 76 2.28 0.77 0.07
N TYR A 77 3.54 1.22 0.06
CA TYR A 77 4.08 2.20 1.01
C TYR A 77 3.33 3.52 0.94
N LEU A 78 3.20 4.13 -0.25
CA LEU A 78 2.58 5.44 -0.42
C LEU A 78 1.09 5.42 -0.06
N HIS A 79 0.36 4.39 -0.48
CA HIS A 79 -1.03 4.20 -0.07
C HIS A 79 -1.14 4.00 1.44
N HIS A 80 -0.31 3.14 2.03
CA HIS A 80 -0.32 2.88 3.47
C HIS A 80 -0.05 4.16 4.27
N PHE A 81 0.95 4.92 3.86
CA PHE A 81 1.37 6.17 4.50
C PHE A 81 0.29 7.26 4.40
N CYS A 82 -0.22 7.55 3.20
CA CYS A 82 -1.28 8.53 3.00
C CYS A 82 -2.57 8.14 3.76
N ALA A 83 -2.96 6.86 3.70
CA ALA A 83 -4.10 6.36 4.46
C ALA A 83 -3.86 6.43 5.98
N GLY A 84 -2.65 6.14 6.44
CA GLY A 84 -2.24 6.24 7.83
C GLY A 84 -2.37 7.66 8.37
N ILE A 85 -1.88 8.66 7.63
CA ILE A 85 -2.08 10.08 7.98
C ILE A 85 -3.58 10.40 8.10
N ARG A 86 -4.40 9.95 7.14
CA ARG A 86 -5.85 10.12 7.21
C ARG A 86 -6.44 9.47 8.47
N PHE A 87 -6.00 8.27 8.84
CA PHE A 87 -6.48 7.61 10.06
C PHE A 87 -6.08 8.37 11.33
N LEU A 88 -4.85 8.88 11.40
CA LEU A 88 -4.43 9.74 12.52
C LEU A 88 -5.31 10.99 12.65
N PHE A 89 -5.75 11.60 11.54
CA PHE A 89 -6.71 12.70 11.57
C PHE A 89 -8.07 12.26 12.13
N LEU A 90 -8.56 11.09 11.72
CA LEU A 90 -9.82 10.55 12.23
C LEU A 90 -9.74 10.21 13.73
N ASP A 91 -8.59 9.72 14.21
CA ASP A 91 -8.36 9.39 15.63
C ASP A 91 -8.41 10.65 16.52
N VAL A 92 -8.03 11.82 15.97
CA VAL A 92 -8.21 13.12 16.64
C VAL A 92 -9.53 13.81 16.27
N HIS A 93 -10.51 13.04 15.81
CA HIS A 93 -11.89 13.47 15.50
C HIS A 93 -12.00 14.51 14.38
N LYS A 94 -11.05 14.54 13.42
CA LYS A 94 -11.10 15.43 12.24
C LYS A 94 -11.54 14.68 10.99
N GLY A 95 -12.56 15.21 10.29
CA GLY A 95 -13.04 14.68 9.01
C GLY A 95 -13.99 13.48 9.12
N LEU A 96 -14.77 13.44 10.20
CA LEU A 96 -15.74 12.38 10.50
C LEU A 96 -17.05 12.54 9.70
N GLU A 97 -17.34 13.75 9.21
CA GLU A 97 -18.51 14.05 8.40
C GLU A 97 -18.50 13.25 7.10
N LEU A 98 -19.66 12.75 6.67
CA LEU A 98 -19.76 11.79 5.56
C LEU A 98 -19.08 12.27 4.27
N GLU A 99 -19.33 13.52 3.89
CA GLU A 99 -18.76 14.11 2.67
C GLU A 99 -17.24 14.30 2.79
N THR A 100 -16.75 14.78 3.94
CA THR A 100 -15.33 14.91 4.23
C THR A 100 -14.63 13.55 4.26
N ALA A 101 -15.23 12.56 4.89
CA ALA A 101 -14.71 11.20 4.98
C ALA A 101 -14.57 10.55 3.58
N ARG A 102 -15.53 10.80 2.68
CA ARG A 102 -15.49 10.37 1.28
C ARG A 102 -14.46 11.14 0.46
N ALA A 103 -14.39 12.47 0.62
CA ALA A 103 -13.44 13.32 -0.10
C ALA A 103 -12.00 12.96 0.26
N THR A 104 -11.69 12.85 1.55
CA THR A 104 -10.35 12.48 2.04
C THR A 104 -9.95 11.06 1.63
N ALA A 105 -10.89 10.10 1.58
CA ALA A 105 -10.61 8.76 1.08
C ALA A 105 -10.25 8.77 -0.42
N LYS A 106 -10.96 9.55 -1.24
CA LYS A 106 -10.60 9.75 -2.66
C LYS A 106 -9.24 10.42 -2.80
N LEU A 107 -8.95 11.41 -1.94
CA LEU A 107 -7.66 12.12 -1.94
C LEU A 107 -6.49 11.17 -1.67
N VAL A 108 -6.63 10.24 -0.72
CA VAL A 108 -5.61 9.21 -0.44
C VAL A 108 -5.28 8.40 -1.71
N LEU A 109 -6.30 7.96 -2.45
CA LEU A 109 -6.09 7.18 -3.68
C LEU A 109 -5.41 8.02 -4.77
N ILE A 110 -5.86 9.25 -5.00
CA ILE A 110 -5.29 10.13 -6.03
C ILE A 110 -3.83 10.46 -5.70
N VAL A 111 -3.56 10.93 -4.48
CA VAL A 111 -2.22 11.34 -4.06
C VAL A 111 -1.25 10.16 -4.10
N SER A 112 -1.64 9.00 -3.56
CA SER A 112 -0.76 7.82 -3.57
C SER A 112 -0.44 7.35 -4.99
N LEU A 113 -1.41 7.34 -5.91
CA LEU A 113 -1.19 6.97 -7.31
C LEU A 113 -0.32 7.99 -8.06
N VAL A 114 -0.52 9.29 -7.85
CA VAL A 114 0.31 10.35 -8.45
C VAL A 114 1.76 10.23 -7.96
N LEU A 115 1.96 10.08 -6.65
CA LEU A 115 3.29 9.88 -6.09
C LEU A 115 3.95 8.60 -6.61
N THR A 116 3.17 7.52 -6.75
CA THR A 116 3.65 6.25 -7.33
C THR A 116 4.08 6.44 -8.78
N ALA A 117 3.33 7.19 -9.59
CA ALA A 117 3.68 7.45 -10.98
C ALA A 117 4.98 8.26 -11.09
N ILE A 118 5.14 9.31 -10.27
CA ILE A 118 6.34 10.16 -10.25
C ILE A 118 7.57 9.34 -9.83
N LEU A 119 7.49 8.65 -8.68
CA LEU A 119 8.62 7.89 -8.15
C LEU A 119 8.88 6.60 -8.95
N GLY A 120 7.83 5.99 -9.51
CA GLY A 120 7.93 4.84 -10.41
C GLY A 120 8.59 5.21 -11.74
N PHE A 121 8.37 6.42 -12.25
CA PHE A 121 9.11 6.95 -13.39
C PHE A 121 10.60 7.10 -13.08
N LEU A 122 10.98 7.56 -11.88
CA LEU A 122 12.39 7.66 -11.48
C LEU A 122 13.07 6.30 -11.29
N LEU A 123 12.31 5.28 -10.92
CA LEU A 123 12.79 3.91 -10.77
C LEU A 123 13.03 3.22 -12.13
N TRP A 124 12.42 3.73 -13.20
CA TRP A 124 12.48 3.14 -14.53
C TRP A 124 13.61 3.73 -15.36
#